data_AF-A0A518IPT0-F1
#
_entry.id   AF-A0A518IPT0-F1
#
_cell.length_a   1.000
_cell.length_b   1.000
_cell.length_c   1.000
_cell.angle_alpha   90.00
_cell.angle_beta   90.00
_cell.angle_gamma   90.00
#
_symmetry.space_group_name_H-M   'P 1'
#
loop_
_entity.id
_entity.type
_entity.pdbx_description
1 polymer ?
#
loop_
_entity_poly.entity_id
_entity_poly.type
_entity_poly.pdbx_seq_one_letter_code
_entity_poly.pdbx_strand_id
1 'polypeptide(L)'
;MKIMMRSRLLTVMLPPLLLLTENGMVAQALACTTAVISGSATPDGRPILWKNRDYGSRLHNEMAEITGGKFKAIAVVNAGSRSSVWMGVNEAGFCIENSLSKDLKIEGKTSGPGNGTLMRMALQTCATVADFENLLKETNNSGRATIANFGVIDAQGGAALFETGPKQYKMFDANDPKVAPRGYIVRSNFSTTAQELDANPSPAELSDVSSSDRYLRACGILELTASDGISVEEVLRQCARDLSDEQGNPLPGSVNGKPGTLPTRIATKNTISRTTTVSAAVFHGVRPGEDPRLTTMWTMLGDPKFTIAVPSFVVAGVADDLTDERGGEIGEIAITLREWSLTPDKEAIYSDLLPGIWSDLWALEDRLLTTTLRAKQRWSQGKAPVQEIKKLHNEAAQAAMKAMSKELQEAKTIALAKPAPKPPVFNDSSFATSSN
;
A
#
# COMPACT_ATOMS: atom_id res chain seq x y z
N MET A 1 36.50 80.91 -2.49
CA MET A 1 35.64 80.98 -1.28
C MET A 1 34.30 80.35 -1.66
N LYS A 2 33.77 79.28 -1.05
CA LYS A 2 33.93 78.72 0.28
C LYS A 2 34.19 77.21 0.21
N ILE A 3 35.10 76.79 1.07
CA ILE A 3 35.43 75.41 1.44
C ILE A 3 34.31 74.90 2.35
N MET A 4 33.85 73.66 2.17
CA MET A 4 33.26 72.93 3.29
C MET A 4 33.52 71.43 3.16
N MET A 5 34.43 70.98 4.02
CA MET A 5 34.69 69.59 4.38
C MET A 5 33.37 68.92 4.77
N ARG A 6 33.16 67.68 4.29
CA ARG A 6 32.24 66.75 4.94
C ARG A 6 33.00 65.50 5.36
N SER A 7 32.94 65.31 6.67
CA SER A 7 33.44 64.22 7.49
C SER A 7 33.03 62.85 6.96
N ARG A 8 33.98 61.90 7.02
CA ARG A 8 33.76 60.47 6.86
C ARG A 8 33.12 59.92 8.14
N LEU A 9 31.91 59.38 8.07
CA LEU A 9 31.44 58.36 9.00
C LEU A 9 31.42 57.02 8.26
N LEU A 10 32.24 56.09 8.76
CA LEU A 10 32.28 54.70 8.32
C LEU A 10 31.10 53.96 8.97
N THR A 11 30.04 53.69 8.22
CA THR A 11 28.97 52.80 8.68
C THR A 11 29.38 51.37 8.34
N VAL A 12 29.93 50.64 9.31
CA VAL A 12 30.06 49.18 9.21
C VAL A 12 28.66 48.60 9.40
N MET A 13 27.96 48.31 8.30
CA MET A 13 26.78 47.45 8.36
C MET A 13 27.26 46.00 8.49
N LEU A 14 27.15 45.43 9.70
CA LEU A 14 27.11 43.99 9.88
C LEU A 14 25.85 43.45 9.17
N PRO A 15 25.94 42.48 8.25
CA PRO A 15 24.75 41.83 7.75
C PRO A 15 24.11 41.00 8.88
N PRO A 16 22.77 41.01 9.03
CA PRO A 16 22.12 40.11 9.97
C PRO A 16 22.37 38.68 9.50
N LEU A 17 22.99 37.90 10.39
CA LEU A 17 23.18 36.47 10.25
C LEU A 17 21.80 35.82 10.15
N LEU A 18 21.35 35.52 8.93
CA LEU A 18 20.19 34.66 8.70
C LEU A 18 20.55 33.29 9.26
N LEU A 19 20.04 32.98 10.45
CA LEU A 19 19.90 31.62 10.92
C LEU A 19 18.94 30.92 9.95
N LEU A 20 19.52 30.27 8.94
CA LEU A 20 18.85 29.22 8.18
C LEU A 20 18.48 28.14 9.19
N THR A 21 17.24 28.20 9.67
CA THR A 21 16.62 27.05 10.30
C THR A 21 16.50 26.01 9.20
N GLU A 22 17.32 24.96 9.30
CA GLU A 22 17.11 23.74 8.55
C GLU A 22 15.77 23.16 9.01
N ASN A 23 14.69 23.66 8.42
CA ASN A 23 13.44 22.93 8.35
C ASN A 23 13.73 21.72 7.46
N GLY A 24 14.21 20.66 8.09
CA GLY A 24 14.25 19.32 7.52
C GLY A 24 12.82 18.93 7.17
N MET A 25 12.40 19.29 5.95
CA MET A 25 11.25 18.67 5.32
C MET A 25 11.60 17.20 5.15
N VAL A 26 11.17 16.38 6.11
CA VAL A 26 11.22 14.93 6.01
C VAL A 26 10.46 14.58 4.74
N ALA A 27 11.19 14.21 3.69
CA ALA A 27 10.62 13.70 2.47
C ALA A 27 9.84 12.44 2.83
N GLN A 28 8.51 12.54 2.97
CA GLN A 28 7.65 11.41 3.27
C GLN A 28 7.86 10.32 2.21
N ALA A 29 8.58 9.28 2.63
CA ALA A 29 9.11 8.27 1.73
C ALA A 29 7.99 7.39 1.17
N LEU A 30 8.00 7.20 -0.15
CA LEU A 30 7.32 6.10 -0.83
C LEU A 30 7.95 4.79 -0.32
N ALA A 31 7.23 4.05 0.52
CA ALA A 31 7.75 2.93 1.31
C ALA A 31 6.97 1.62 1.11
N CYS A 32 6.43 1.36 -0.09
CA CYS A 32 5.62 0.17 -0.36
C CYS A 32 6.33 -1.16 -0.04
N THR A 33 5.55 -2.17 0.34
CA THR A 33 5.99 -3.58 0.51
C THR A 33 5.10 -4.48 -0.34
N THR A 34 5.69 -5.45 -1.04
CA THR A 34 4.98 -6.27 -2.02
C THR A 34 5.46 -7.71 -1.98
N ALA A 35 4.60 -8.65 -2.38
CA ALA A 35 4.99 -10.04 -2.58
C ALA A 35 4.23 -10.67 -3.74
N VAL A 36 4.95 -11.52 -4.48
CA VAL A 36 4.41 -12.43 -5.49
C VAL A 36 4.52 -13.84 -4.93
N ILE A 37 3.40 -14.57 -4.86
CA ILE A 37 3.31 -15.92 -4.30
C ILE A 37 2.77 -16.85 -5.38
N SER A 38 3.56 -17.86 -5.74
CA SER A 38 3.19 -18.90 -6.70
C SER A 38 2.02 -19.73 -6.18
N GLY A 39 1.14 -20.17 -7.08
CA GLY A 39 0.09 -21.13 -6.73
C GLY A 39 0.63 -22.45 -6.17
N SER A 40 1.89 -22.80 -6.42
CA SER A 40 2.52 -23.98 -5.81
C SER A 40 2.78 -23.85 -4.31
N ALA A 41 2.84 -22.61 -3.79
CA ALA A 41 3.01 -22.32 -2.37
C ALA A 41 1.67 -22.08 -1.64
N THR A 42 0.55 -22.10 -2.36
CA THR A 42 -0.78 -21.85 -1.78
C THR A 42 -1.58 -23.15 -1.67
N PRO A 43 -2.41 -23.30 -0.63
CA PRO A 43 -3.15 -24.55 -0.40
C PRO A 43 -4.20 -24.86 -1.47
N ASP A 44 -4.65 -23.85 -2.23
CA ASP A 44 -5.70 -23.99 -3.24
C ASP A 44 -5.20 -23.93 -4.69
N GLY A 45 -3.88 -23.86 -4.87
CA GLY A 45 -3.20 -23.83 -6.16
C GLY A 45 -3.28 -22.48 -6.89
N ARG A 46 -3.83 -21.43 -6.27
CA ARG A 46 -4.04 -20.13 -6.91
C ARG A 46 -2.94 -19.15 -6.52
N PRO A 47 -2.33 -18.42 -7.47
CA PRO A 47 -1.30 -17.45 -7.12
C PRO A 47 -1.89 -16.28 -6.33
N ILE A 48 -1.08 -15.70 -5.44
CA ILE A 48 -1.43 -14.53 -4.64
C ILE A 48 -0.45 -13.39 -4.96
N LEU A 49 -0.98 -12.19 -5.10
CA LEU A 49 -0.18 -10.97 -5.26
C LEU A 49 -0.59 -10.00 -4.15
N TRP A 50 0.37 -9.36 -3.49
CA TRP A 50 0.09 -8.48 -2.36
C TRP A 50 0.88 -7.18 -2.45
N LYS A 51 0.23 -6.09 -2.05
CA LYS A 51 0.85 -4.77 -1.88
C LYS A 51 0.28 -4.01 -0.69
N ASN A 52 1.18 -3.44 0.12
CA ASN A 52 0.90 -2.26 0.95
C ASN A 52 1.44 -1.01 0.25
N ARG A 53 0.58 -0.01 0.02
CA ARG A 53 0.92 1.26 -0.62
C ARG A 53 1.16 2.32 0.43
N ASP A 54 2.41 2.77 0.51
CA ASP A 54 2.81 3.85 1.40
C ASP A 54 3.04 5.13 0.63
N TYR A 55 2.22 6.15 0.89
CA TYR A 55 2.36 7.46 0.27
C TYR A 55 1.73 8.60 1.09
N GLY A 56 2.51 9.17 2.02
CA GLY A 56 2.04 10.21 2.93
C GLY A 56 1.52 11.49 2.25
N SER A 57 1.94 11.78 1.02
CA SER A 57 1.55 13.00 0.29
C SER A 57 0.22 12.91 -0.47
N ARG A 58 -0.34 11.70 -0.69
CA ARG A 58 -1.68 11.54 -1.27
C ARG A 58 -2.44 10.42 -0.57
N LEU A 59 -3.18 10.83 0.45
CA LEU A 59 -3.94 9.94 1.34
C LEU A 59 -5.19 9.37 0.66
N HIS A 60 -5.92 10.20 -0.07
CA HIS A 60 -7.20 9.86 -0.68
C HIS A 60 -7.02 8.94 -1.89
N ASN A 61 -7.55 7.72 -1.81
CA ASN A 61 -7.50 6.72 -2.87
C ASN A 61 -8.94 6.29 -3.20
N GLU A 62 -9.17 5.90 -4.44
CA GLU A 62 -10.44 5.34 -4.90
C GLU A 62 -10.15 4.09 -5.74
N MET A 63 -11.14 3.22 -5.87
CA MET A 63 -11.19 2.26 -6.95
C MET A 63 -11.79 2.90 -8.20
N ALA A 64 -11.23 2.57 -9.36
CA ALA A 64 -11.73 3.06 -10.63
C ALA A 64 -11.78 1.94 -11.67
N GLU A 65 -12.79 2.02 -12.55
CA GLU A 65 -12.79 1.25 -13.79
C GLU A 65 -11.79 1.85 -14.77
N ILE A 66 -10.98 0.99 -15.37
CA ILE A 66 -10.04 1.32 -16.43
C ILE A 66 -10.55 0.71 -17.71
N THR A 67 -10.89 1.58 -18.67
CA THR A 67 -11.46 1.20 -19.97
C THR A 67 -10.63 1.79 -21.12
N GLY A 68 -11.03 1.53 -22.37
CA GLY A 68 -10.36 2.07 -23.57
C GLY A 68 -9.13 1.27 -24.02
N GLY A 69 -8.92 0.06 -23.47
CA GLY A 69 -7.91 -0.90 -23.91
C GLY A 69 -8.53 -2.17 -24.49
N LYS A 70 -7.69 -3.16 -24.77
CA LYS A 70 -8.10 -4.53 -25.11
C LYS A 70 -8.88 -5.18 -23.97
N PHE A 71 -8.49 -4.89 -22.73
CA PHE A 71 -9.13 -5.39 -21.52
C PHE A 71 -9.69 -4.25 -20.67
N LYS A 72 -10.86 -4.47 -20.09
CA LYS A 72 -11.38 -3.71 -18.95
C LYS A 72 -10.67 -4.14 -17.67
N ALA A 73 -10.50 -3.22 -16.74
CA ALA A 73 -9.89 -3.50 -15.45
C ALA A 73 -10.54 -2.69 -14.31
N ILE A 74 -10.28 -3.13 -13.08
CA ILE A 74 -10.49 -2.33 -11.86
C ILE A 74 -9.14 -2.10 -11.20
N ALA A 75 -8.93 -0.92 -10.65
CA ALA A 75 -7.65 -0.56 -10.05
C ALA A 75 -7.81 0.46 -8.92
N VAL A 76 -6.87 0.45 -7.97
CA VAL A 76 -6.72 1.54 -6.99
C VAL A 76 -5.90 2.66 -7.63
N VAL A 77 -6.43 3.88 -7.56
CA VAL A 77 -5.83 5.11 -8.09
C VAL A 77 -5.73 6.18 -6.98
N ASN A 78 -5.04 7.29 -7.25
CA ASN A 78 -5.25 8.47 -6.40
C ASN A 78 -6.62 9.05 -6.75
N ALA A 79 -7.39 9.46 -5.75
CA ALA A 79 -8.69 10.08 -5.96
C ALA A 79 -8.61 11.24 -6.96
N GLY A 80 -9.50 11.24 -7.96
CA GLY A 80 -9.57 12.27 -9.00
C GLY A 80 -8.46 12.18 -10.06
N SER A 81 -7.63 11.12 -10.04
CA SER A 81 -6.50 10.96 -10.97
C SER A 81 -6.39 9.52 -11.48
N ARG A 82 -7.22 9.20 -12.48
CA ARG A 82 -7.36 7.86 -13.09
C ARG A 82 -6.39 7.57 -14.25
N SER A 83 -5.49 8.51 -14.57
CA SER A 83 -4.46 8.32 -15.62
C SER A 83 -3.30 7.43 -15.17
N SER A 84 -3.15 7.21 -13.86
CA SER A 84 -2.15 6.34 -13.25
C SER A 84 -2.82 5.39 -12.28
N VAL A 85 -2.43 4.12 -12.32
CA VAL A 85 -2.91 3.10 -11.37
C VAL A 85 -1.80 2.74 -10.39
N TRP A 86 -2.16 2.21 -9.23
CA TRP A 86 -1.19 1.80 -8.21
C TRP A 86 -1.27 0.32 -7.86
N MET A 87 -2.33 -0.37 -8.27
CA MET A 87 -2.48 -1.83 -8.26
C MET A 87 -3.82 -2.14 -8.92
N GLY A 88 -3.96 -3.27 -9.60
CA GLY A 88 -5.24 -3.62 -10.23
C GLY A 88 -5.26 -4.98 -10.90
N VAL A 89 -6.43 -5.33 -11.42
CA VAL A 89 -6.71 -6.57 -12.14
C VAL A 89 -7.60 -6.30 -13.34
N ASN A 90 -7.34 -7.00 -14.46
CA ASN A 90 -8.17 -6.92 -15.66
C ASN A 90 -9.04 -8.17 -15.90
N GLU A 91 -9.94 -8.09 -16.88
CA GLU A 91 -10.91 -9.15 -17.17
C GLU A 91 -10.30 -10.46 -17.70
N ALA A 92 -9.01 -10.45 -18.08
CA ALA A 92 -8.25 -11.65 -18.39
C ALA A 92 -7.65 -12.33 -17.16
N GLY A 93 -7.84 -11.76 -15.96
CA GLY A 93 -7.28 -12.27 -14.71
C GLY A 93 -5.82 -11.91 -14.49
N PHE A 94 -5.26 -10.99 -15.29
CA PHE A 94 -3.93 -10.42 -15.10
C PHE A 94 -3.97 -9.39 -13.96
N CYS A 95 -3.14 -9.56 -12.95
CA CYS A 95 -2.97 -8.63 -11.83
C CYS A 95 -1.58 -8.00 -11.86
N ILE A 96 -1.50 -6.73 -11.49
CA ILE A 96 -0.24 -6.01 -11.37
C ILE A 96 -0.25 -5.06 -10.18
N GLU A 97 0.88 -4.97 -9.51
CA GLU A 97 1.17 -4.01 -8.45
C GLU A 97 2.63 -3.51 -8.57
N ASN A 98 3.06 -2.60 -7.69
CA ASN A 98 4.46 -2.20 -7.69
C ASN A 98 4.97 -1.69 -6.33
N SER A 99 6.29 -1.72 -6.14
CA SER A 99 7.00 -0.80 -5.25
C SER A 99 7.92 0.15 -6.03
N LEU A 100 8.26 1.30 -5.45
CA LEU A 100 9.24 2.22 -6.04
C LEU A 100 10.65 1.72 -5.73
N SER A 101 11.53 1.67 -6.72
CA SER A 101 12.94 1.30 -6.52
C SER A 101 13.85 2.41 -7.07
N LYS A 102 14.31 3.31 -6.19
CA LYS A 102 15.09 4.49 -6.61
C LYS A 102 16.49 4.16 -7.11
N ASP A 103 17.02 3.02 -6.69
CA ASP A 103 18.31 2.45 -7.09
C ASP A 103 18.35 2.00 -8.56
N LEU A 104 17.19 1.78 -9.20
CA LEU A 104 17.09 1.53 -10.65
C LEU A 104 17.20 2.80 -11.51
N LYS A 105 17.35 3.98 -10.89
CA LYS A 105 17.45 5.25 -11.61
C LYS A 105 18.80 5.34 -12.34
N ILE A 106 18.75 5.83 -13.58
CA ILE A 106 19.95 6.18 -14.36
C ILE A 106 20.17 7.70 -14.36
N GLU A 107 21.40 8.11 -14.64
CA GLU A 107 21.71 9.51 -14.89
C GLU A 107 21.09 10.03 -16.19
N GLY A 108 20.79 11.33 -16.22
CA GLY A 108 20.20 11.99 -17.38
C GLY A 108 18.66 11.99 -17.40
N LYS A 109 18.10 12.52 -18.49
CA LYS A 109 16.64 12.61 -18.67
C LYS A 109 16.09 11.30 -19.21
N THR A 110 15.00 10.85 -18.59
CA THR A 110 14.21 9.70 -19.04
C THR A 110 12.86 10.18 -19.58
N SER A 111 12.34 9.51 -20.60
CA SER A 111 11.05 9.81 -21.23
C SER A 111 10.22 8.53 -21.38
N GLY A 112 8.91 8.68 -21.58
CA GLY A 112 7.99 7.55 -21.71
C GLY A 112 7.19 7.29 -20.42
N PRO A 113 6.55 6.13 -20.29
CA PRO A 113 5.64 5.87 -19.18
C PRO A 113 6.39 5.83 -17.84
N GLY A 114 5.80 6.43 -16.82
CA GLY A 114 6.20 6.23 -15.42
C GLY A 114 5.48 5.03 -14.81
N ASN A 115 5.77 4.73 -13.55
CA ASN A 115 5.29 3.52 -12.88
C ASN A 115 3.77 3.31 -13.02
N GLY A 116 2.99 4.34 -12.71
CA GLY A 116 1.52 4.26 -12.73
C GLY A 116 0.90 4.21 -14.13
N THR A 117 1.51 4.89 -15.11
CA THR A 117 1.03 4.85 -16.49
C THR A 117 1.39 3.54 -17.18
N LEU A 118 2.57 2.97 -16.88
CA LEU A 118 2.97 1.66 -17.39
C LEU A 118 2.05 0.54 -16.87
N MET A 119 1.72 0.54 -15.57
CA MET A 119 0.72 -0.42 -15.04
C MET A 119 -0.65 -0.25 -15.69
N ARG A 120 -1.07 0.99 -15.97
CA ARG A 120 -2.33 1.25 -16.65
C ARG A 120 -2.32 0.68 -18.07
N MET A 121 -1.21 0.85 -18.79
CA MET A 121 -1.01 0.23 -20.11
C MET A 121 -1.08 -1.30 -19.99
N ALA A 122 -0.38 -1.90 -19.03
CA ALA A 122 -0.38 -3.35 -18.81
C ALA A 122 -1.79 -3.89 -18.54
N LEU A 123 -2.57 -3.25 -17.65
CA LEU A 123 -3.96 -3.65 -17.39
C LEU A 123 -4.83 -3.58 -18.65
N GLN A 124 -4.55 -2.64 -19.56
CA GLN A 124 -5.29 -2.46 -20.80
C GLN A 124 -4.88 -3.43 -21.92
N THR A 125 -3.68 -4.04 -21.88
CA THR A 125 -3.13 -4.79 -23.01
C THR A 125 -2.69 -6.22 -22.70
N CYS A 126 -2.26 -6.52 -21.47
CA CYS A 126 -1.67 -7.80 -21.08
C CYS A 126 -2.71 -8.78 -20.53
N ALA A 127 -2.66 -10.05 -20.92
CA ALA A 127 -3.40 -11.14 -20.29
C ALA A 127 -2.50 -12.04 -19.42
N THR A 128 -1.18 -11.99 -19.63
CA THR A 128 -0.21 -12.90 -19.01
C THR A 128 1.05 -12.19 -18.57
N VAL A 129 1.84 -12.84 -17.71
CA VAL A 129 3.22 -12.48 -17.35
C VAL A 129 4.07 -12.31 -18.61
N ALA A 130 3.91 -13.19 -19.61
CA ALA A 130 4.63 -13.10 -20.88
C ALA A 130 4.24 -11.84 -21.68
N ASP A 131 2.97 -11.45 -21.69
CA ASP A 131 2.53 -10.20 -22.32
C ASP A 131 3.15 -8.97 -21.64
N PHE A 132 3.26 -9.00 -20.31
CA PHE A 132 3.91 -7.91 -19.58
C PHE A 132 5.41 -7.84 -19.86
N GLU A 133 6.08 -8.98 -19.91
CA GLU A 133 7.49 -9.03 -20.32
C GLU A 133 7.68 -8.45 -21.73
N ASN A 134 6.80 -8.79 -22.69
CA ASN A 134 6.84 -8.24 -24.04
C ASN A 134 6.60 -6.72 -24.04
N LEU A 135 5.67 -6.21 -23.24
CA LEU A 135 5.48 -4.77 -23.05
C LEU A 135 6.76 -4.09 -22.52
N LEU A 136 7.48 -4.74 -21.60
CA LEU A 136 8.77 -4.23 -21.10
C LEU A 136 9.87 -4.25 -22.17
N LYS A 137 9.93 -5.29 -23.00
CA LYS A 137 10.85 -5.37 -24.16
C LYS A 137 10.57 -4.27 -25.17
N GLU A 138 9.30 -4.04 -25.51
CA GLU A 138 8.89 -2.98 -26.43
C GLU A 138 9.25 -1.60 -25.87
N THR A 139 8.95 -1.36 -24.60
CA THR A 139 9.23 -0.07 -23.95
C THR A 139 10.71 0.14 -23.61
N ASN A 140 11.57 -0.90 -23.65
CA ASN A 140 13.02 -0.71 -23.59
C ASN A 140 13.51 0.08 -24.81
N ASN A 141 12.89 -0.15 -25.98
CA ASN A 141 13.23 0.54 -27.22
C ASN A 141 12.82 2.01 -27.20
N SER A 142 11.60 2.30 -26.73
CA SER A 142 11.09 3.69 -26.64
C SER A 142 11.64 4.45 -25.42
N GLY A 143 12.08 3.73 -24.39
CA GLY A 143 12.41 4.26 -23.07
C GLY A 143 11.19 4.42 -22.15
N ARG A 144 11.47 4.49 -20.85
CA ARG A 144 10.50 4.75 -19.77
C ARG A 144 11.04 5.77 -18.77
N ALA A 145 10.15 6.44 -18.06
CA ALA A 145 10.47 7.14 -16.80
C ALA A 145 10.27 6.23 -15.56
N THR A 146 10.19 4.92 -15.79
CA THR A 146 9.85 3.90 -14.80
C THR A 146 11.07 3.49 -13.98
N ILE A 147 10.87 3.37 -12.67
CA ILE A 147 11.81 2.84 -11.69
C ILE A 147 11.04 2.10 -10.60
N ALA A 148 10.83 0.80 -10.78
CA ALA A 148 9.92 0.04 -9.92
C ALA A 148 10.22 -1.46 -9.92
N ASN A 149 9.81 -2.10 -8.83
CA ASN A 149 9.60 -3.54 -8.79
C ASN A 149 8.12 -3.77 -9.07
N PHE A 150 7.77 -4.55 -10.10
CA PHE A 150 6.38 -4.92 -10.42
C PHE A 150 6.16 -6.39 -10.11
N GLY A 151 5.24 -6.71 -9.21
CA GLY A 151 4.71 -8.05 -9.09
C GLY A 151 3.54 -8.26 -10.06
N VAL A 152 3.51 -9.43 -10.69
CA VAL A 152 2.51 -9.82 -11.68
C VAL A 152 2.08 -11.26 -11.45
N ILE A 153 0.76 -11.50 -11.48
CA ILE A 153 0.19 -12.84 -11.55
C ILE A 153 -0.85 -12.90 -12.68
N ASP A 154 -1.12 -14.08 -13.23
CA ASP A 154 -2.14 -14.27 -14.26
C ASP A 154 -2.94 -15.56 -14.11
N ALA A 155 -4.02 -15.67 -14.89
CA ALA A 155 -4.93 -16.81 -14.87
C ALA A 155 -4.35 -18.11 -15.48
N GLN A 156 -3.18 -18.05 -16.13
CA GLN A 156 -2.47 -19.22 -16.65
C GLN A 156 -1.48 -19.79 -15.64
N GLY A 157 -1.40 -19.22 -14.43
CA GLY A 157 -0.50 -19.64 -13.37
C GLY A 157 0.85 -18.92 -13.39
N GLY A 158 1.02 -17.90 -14.25
CA GLY A 158 2.18 -17.03 -14.20
C GLY A 158 2.23 -16.28 -12.87
N ALA A 159 3.43 -16.21 -12.27
CA ALA A 159 3.70 -15.47 -11.04
C ALA A 159 5.14 -14.98 -11.08
N ALA A 160 5.36 -13.68 -11.29
CA ALA A 160 6.71 -13.13 -11.45
C ALA A 160 6.87 -11.72 -10.88
N LEU A 161 8.09 -11.39 -10.48
CA LEU A 161 8.52 -10.06 -10.09
C LEU A 161 9.46 -9.48 -11.16
N PHE A 162 9.25 -8.24 -11.56
CA PHE A 162 10.07 -7.52 -12.53
C PHE A 162 10.71 -6.29 -11.90
N GLU A 163 12.03 -6.27 -11.79
CA GLU A 163 12.77 -5.07 -11.41
C GLU A 163 13.06 -4.26 -12.69
N THR A 164 12.37 -3.14 -12.83
CA THR A 164 12.26 -2.40 -14.09
C THR A 164 12.82 -0.99 -13.96
N GLY A 165 13.87 -0.70 -14.72
CA GLY A 165 14.43 0.63 -14.89
C GLY A 165 14.02 1.29 -16.21
N PRO A 166 14.63 2.43 -16.57
CA PRO A 166 14.27 3.21 -17.76
C PRO A 166 14.47 2.50 -19.11
N LYS A 167 15.43 1.58 -19.22
CA LYS A 167 15.80 0.89 -20.49
C LYS A 167 16.07 -0.61 -20.35
N GLN A 168 15.91 -1.15 -19.15
CA GLN A 168 16.18 -2.55 -18.85
C GLN A 168 15.19 -3.06 -17.80
N TYR A 169 15.07 -4.37 -17.71
CA TYR A 169 14.36 -5.04 -16.63
C TYR A 169 15.06 -6.38 -16.31
N LYS A 170 14.85 -6.90 -15.10
CA LYS A 170 15.17 -8.28 -14.73
C LYS A 170 13.90 -8.96 -14.22
N MET A 171 13.62 -10.16 -14.71
CA MET A 171 12.50 -10.99 -14.26
C MET A 171 12.99 -12.01 -13.23
N PHE A 172 12.17 -12.22 -12.20
CA PHE A 172 12.30 -13.27 -11.22
C PHE A 172 11.00 -14.08 -11.23
N ASP A 173 11.07 -15.34 -11.64
CA ASP A 173 9.91 -16.24 -11.69
C ASP A 173 9.67 -16.85 -10.30
N ALA A 174 8.51 -16.59 -9.70
CA ALA A 174 8.15 -17.15 -8.40
C ALA A 174 7.81 -18.65 -8.50
N ASN A 175 7.62 -19.18 -9.71
CA ASN A 175 7.44 -20.61 -9.95
C ASN A 175 8.76 -21.39 -10.09
N ASP A 176 9.90 -20.72 -10.30
CA ASP A 176 11.20 -21.38 -10.38
C ASP A 176 11.74 -21.64 -8.95
N PRO A 177 11.87 -22.90 -8.50
CA PRO A 177 12.36 -23.21 -7.15
C PRO A 177 13.82 -22.77 -6.91
N LYS A 178 14.60 -22.46 -7.96
CA LYS A 178 15.94 -21.85 -7.80
C LYS A 178 15.86 -20.37 -7.47
N VAL A 179 14.80 -19.70 -7.94
CA VAL A 179 14.57 -18.26 -7.72
C VAL A 179 13.71 -18.04 -6.48
N ALA A 180 12.71 -18.87 -6.23
CA ALA A 180 11.80 -18.81 -5.10
C ALA A 180 11.63 -20.21 -4.48
N PRO A 181 12.58 -20.67 -3.66
CA PRO A 181 12.54 -22.03 -3.06
C PRO A 181 11.29 -22.30 -2.21
N ARG A 182 10.69 -21.25 -1.66
CA ARG A 182 9.45 -21.29 -0.87
C ARG A 182 8.22 -20.82 -1.66
N GLY A 183 8.38 -20.63 -2.97
CA GLY A 183 7.34 -20.21 -3.92
C GLY A 183 6.82 -18.78 -3.70
N TYR A 184 7.62 -17.90 -3.07
CA TYR A 184 7.31 -16.48 -2.98
C TYR A 184 8.54 -15.61 -3.20
N ILE A 185 8.31 -14.36 -3.63
CA ILE A 185 9.32 -13.32 -3.78
C ILE A 185 8.77 -12.02 -3.18
N VAL A 186 9.54 -11.39 -2.29
CA VAL A 186 9.18 -10.12 -1.63
C VAL A 186 10.03 -8.97 -2.17
N ARG A 187 9.46 -7.77 -2.28
CA ARG A 187 10.23 -6.52 -2.43
C ARG A 187 9.70 -5.41 -1.55
N SER A 188 10.62 -4.60 -1.03
CA SER A 188 10.32 -3.28 -0.48
C SER A 188 10.76 -2.21 -1.49
N ASN A 189 11.50 -1.17 -1.09
CA ASN A 189 11.88 -0.05 -1.95
C ASN A 189 13.33 -0.07 -2.45
N PHE A 190 13.82 -1.28 -2.69
CA PHE A 190 15.11 -1.53 -3.32
C PHE A 190 14.97 -2.67 -4.33
N SER A 191 15.95 -2.77 -5.22
CA SER A 191 16.06 -3.78 -6.27
C SER A 191 17.28 -4.63 -5.98
N THR A 192 17.13 -5.94 -5.91
CA THR A 192 18.30 -6.81 -5.72
C THR A 192 19.23 -6.75 -6.91
N THR A 193 18.71 -6.54 -8.13
CA THR A 193 19.53 -6.30 -9.33
C THR A 193 20.42 -5.08 -9.18
N ALA A 194 19.88 -3.95 -8.68
CA ALA A 194 20.65 -2.73 -8.50
C ALA A 194 21.68 -2.84 -7.36
N GLN A 195 21.39 -3.67 -6.35
CA GLN A 195 22.32 -3.99 -5.27
C GLN A 195 23.30 -5.14 -5.61
N GLU A 196 23.24 -5.69 -6.83
CA GLU A 196 24.03 -6.87 -7.25
C GLU A 196 23.84 -8.11 -6.36
N LEU A 197 22.62 -8.30 -5.86
CA LEU A 197 22.21 -9.40 -5.00
C LEU A 197 21.35 -10.44 -5.74
N ASP A 198 21.29 -11.64 -5.17
CA ASP A 198 20.40 -12.71 -5.64
C ASP A 198 18.92 -12.38 -5.40
N ALA A 199 18.02 -13.26 -5.85
CA ALA A 199 16.58 -13.05 -5.76
C ALA A 199 16.08 -12.87 -4.32
N ASN A 200 16.68 -13.59 -3.37
CA ASN A 200 16.35 -13.60 -1.95
C ASN A 200 17.61 -13.40 -1.10
N PRO A 201 18.08 -12.15 -0.95
CA PRO A 201 19.25 -11.86 -0.12
C PRO A 201 19.00 -12.16 1.35
N SER A 202 20.04 -12.62 2.04
CA SER A 202 20.05 -12.84 3.47
C SER A 202 20.09 -11.52 4.25
N PRO A 203 19.73 -11.52 5.56
CA PRO A 203 19.84 -10.33 6.40
C PRO A 203 21.25 -9.70 6.41
N ALA A 204 22.30 -10.52 6.32
CA ALA A 204 23.69 -10.06 6.34
C ALA A 204 24.05 -9.25 5.08
N GLU A 205 23.46 -9.57 3.93
CA GLU A 205 23.67 -8.86 2.67
C GLU A 205 22.90 -7.53 2.59
N LEU A 206 22.01 -7.26 3.55
CA LEU A 206 21.08 -6.13 3.54
C LEU A 206 21.37 -5.07 4.61
N SER A 207 22.50 -5.15 5.31
CA SER A 207 22.83 -4.28 6.45
C SER A 207 22.73 -2.79 6.14
N ASP A 208 23.12 -2.39 4.93
CA ASP A 208 23.17 -0.99 4.49
C ASP A 208 22.11 -0.64 3.43
N VAL A 209 21.18 -1.56 3.17
CA VAL A 209 20.12 -1.38 2.16
C VAL A 209 18.91 -0.71 2.81
N SER A 210 18.61 0.51 2.39
CA SER A 210 17.41 1.22 2.87
C SER A 210 16.14 0.40 2.59
N SER A 211 15.21 0.39 3.54
CA SER A 211 13.97 -0.39 3.49
C SER A 211 14.11 -1.92 3.57
N SER A 212 15.30 -2.44 3.91
CA SER A 212 15.51 -3.88 4.12
C SER A 212 14.68 -4.44 5.28
N ASP A 213 14.47 -3.68 6.35
CA ASP A 213 13.69 -4.12 7.53
C ASP A 213 12.30 -4.63 7.15
N ARG A 214 11.59 -3.94 6.26
CA ARG A 214 10.25 -4.35 5.80
C ARG A 214 10.29 -5.57 4.89
N TYR A 215 11.34 -5.69 4.07
CA TYR A 215 11.57 -6.90 3.28
C TYR A 215 11.77 -8.11 4.21
N LEU A 216 12.66 -7.98 5.19
CA LEU A 216 12.95 -9.02 6.17
C LEU A 216 11.71 -9.37 7.00
N ARG A 217 10.93 -8.37 7.40
CA ARG A 217 9.68 -8.57 8.14
C ARG A 217 8.66 -9.34 7.32
N ALA A 218 8.44 -8.96 6.06
CA ALA A 218 7.51 -9.66 5.16
C ALA A 218 7.98 -11.09 4.86
N CYS A 219 9.28 -11.30 4.61
CA CYS A 219 9.85 -12.64 4.46
C CYS A 219 9.65 -13.49 5.72
N GLY A 220 9.86 -12.92 6.91
CA GLY A 220 9.67 -13.64 8.18
C GLY A 220 8.22 -14.06 8.42
N ILE A 221 7.24 -13.22 8.07
CA ILE A 221 5.82 -13.58 8.17
C ILE A 221 5.49 -14.69 7.17
N LEU A 222 5.90 -14.56 5.91
CA LEU A 222 5.63 -15.56 4.86
C LEU A 222 6.34 -16.90 5.11
N GLU A 223 7.53 -16.90 5.72
CA GLU A 223 8.23 -18.14 6.06
C GLU A 223 7.46 -18.94 7.12
N LEU A 224 6.88 -18.26 8.12
CA LEU A 224 6.07 -18.90 9.16
C LEU A 224 4.81 -19.55 8.56
N THR A 225 4.14 -18.87 7.63
CA THR A 225 2.91 -19.38 6.98
C THR A 225 3.20 -20.43 5.91
N ALA A 226 4.37 -20.40 5.26
CA ALA A 226 4.75 -21.34 4.21
C ALA A 226 4.90 -22.80 4.68
N SER A 227 4.87 -23.08 5.99
CA SER A 227 4.89 -24.44 6.52
C SER A 227 3.57 -25.20 6.27
N ASP A 228 2.44 -24.50 6.36
CA ASP A 228 1.08 -25.05 6.13
C ASP A 228 0.48 -24.62 4.77
N GLY A 229 1.24 -23.84 3.99
CA GLY A 229 0.83 -23.24 2.72
C GLY A 229 0.29 -21.82 2.93
N ILE A 230 0.70 -20.89 2.07
CA ILE A 230 0.38 -19.47 2.21
C ILE A 230 -1.04 -19.21 1.70
N SER A 231 -1.97 -18.93 2.60
CA SER A 231 -3.36 -18.63 2.26
C SER A 231 -3.63 -17.15 2.04
N VAL A 232 -4.68 -16.81 1.27
CA VAL A 232 -5.12 -15.43 1.07
C VAL A 232 -5.55 -14.75 2.37
N GLU A 233 -6.12 -15.51 3.30
CA GLU A 233 -6.54 -15.04 4.62
C GLU A 233 -5.34 -14.54 5.43
N GLU A 234 -4.27 -15.34 5.48
CA GLU A 234 -3.05 -14.97 6.20
C GLU A 234 -2.40 -13.75 5.56
N VAL A 235 -2.33 -13.66 4.23
CA VAL A 235 -1.77 -12.47 3.58
C VAL A 235 -2.58 -11.20 3.89
N LEU A 236 -3.92 -11.31 3.90
CA LEU A 236 -4.80 -10.18 4.26
C LEU A 236 -4.67 -9.75 5.72
N ARG A 237 -4.57 -10.72 6.63
CA ARG A 237 -4.55 -10.47 8.07
C ARG A 237 -3.12 -10.15 8.53
N GLN A 238 -2.20 -11.10 8.36
CA GLN A 238 -0.85 -11.08 8.92
C GLN A 238 0.11 -10.16 8.17
N CYS A 239 0.10 -10.17 6.84
CA CYS A 239 1.03 -9.36 6.05
C CYS A 239 0.57 -7.90 5.97
N ALA A 240 -0.68 -7.64 5.56
CA ALA A 240 -1.14 -6.29 5.29
C ALA A 240 -1.27 -5.40 6.56
N ARG A 241 -1.41 -6.01 7.74
CA ARG A 241 -1.67 -5.33 9.02
C ARG A 241 -0.57 -5.53 10.05
N ASP A 242 0.62 -5.91 9.61
CA ASP A 242 1.74 -6.16 10.50
C ASP A 242 2.07 -4.96 11.41
N LEU A 243 2.30 -5.27 12.68
CA LEU A 243 2.82 -4.38 13.70
C LEU A 243 3.91 -5.10 14.50
N SER A 244 5.12 -4.55 14.39
CA SER A 244 6.35 -5.05 14.99
C SER A 244 7.12 -3.94 15.70
N ASP A 245 8.01 -4.32 16.62
CA ASP A 245 8.96 -3.41 17.25
C ASP A 245 10.11 -3.04 16.28
N GLU A 246 11.06 -2.24 16.76
CA GLU A 246 12.19 -1.80 15.94
C GLU A 246 13.12 -2.95 15.54
N GLN A 247 13.09 -4.07 16.27
CA GLN A 247 13.86 -5.28 16.00
C GLN A 247 13.10 -6.26 15.09
N GLY A 248 11.89 -5.92 14.64
CA GLY A 248 11.06 -6.75 13.78
C GLY A 248 10.29 -7.85 14.53
N ASN A 249 10.27 -7.83 15.86
CA ASN A 249 9.46 -8.77 16.64
C ASN A 249 8.00 -8.32 16.63
N PRO A 250 7.03 -9.23 16.44
CA PRO A 250 5.62 -8.89 16.54
C PRO A 250 5.23 -8.33 17.93
N LEU A 251 4.49 -7.23 17.95
CA LEU A 251 4.01 -6.64 19.20
C LEU A 251 2.93 -7.51 19.88
N PRO A 252 2.91 -7.66 21.22
CA PRO A 252 1.84 -8.37 21.93
C PRO A 252 0.46 -7.79 21.60
N GLY A 253 -0.54 -8.66 21.44
CA GLY A 253 -1.90 -8.26 21.06
C GLY A 253 -2.06 -7.80 19.61
N SER A 254 -0.98 -7.74 18.82
CA SER A 254 -1.08 -7.51 17.37
C SER A 254 -1.41 -8.82 16.63
N VAL A 255 -1.73 -8.68 15.34
CA VAL A 255 -2.09 -9.82 14.48
C VAL A 255 -1.04 -10.95 14.48
N ASN A 256 0.23 -10.59 14.51
CA ASN A 256 1.35 -11.54 14.48
C ASN A 256 1.93 -11.80 15.88
N GLY A 257 1.37 -11.13 16.90
CA GLY A 257 1.84 -11.14 18.27
C GLY A 257 1.30 -12.31 19.08
N LYS A 258 1.97 -12.56 20.21
CA LYS A 258 1.38 -13.40 21.26
C LYS A 258 0.13 -12.70 21.83
N PRO A 259 -0.84 -13.47 22.38
CA PRO A 259 -1.96 -12.88 23.11
C PRO A 259 -1.47 -11.89 24.17
N GLY A 260 -2.10 -10.72 24.24
CA GLY A 260 -1.69 -9.64 25.11
C GLY A 260 -2.35 -8.32 24.74
N THR A 261 -1.85 -7.23 25.31
CA THR A 261 -2.34 -5.88 25.06
C THR A 261 -1.35 -5.13 24.17
N LEU A 262 -1.88 -4.41 23.17
CA LEU A 262 -1.06 -3.52 22.35
C LEU A 262 -0.37 -2.46 23.21
N PRO A 263 0.89 -2.09 22.92
CA PRO A 263 1.50 -0.92 23.52
C PRO A 263 0.68 0.34 23.20
N THR A 264 0.48 1.21 24.20
CA THR A 264 -0.32 2.45 24.03
C THR A 264 0.17 3.30 22.86
N ARG A 265 1.48 3.37 22.63
CA ARG A 265 2.10 4.07 21.50
C ARG A 265 2.88 3.07 20.65
N ILE A 266 2.62 3.04 19.35
CA ILE A 266 3.27 2.15 18.40
C ILE A 266 3.99 2.98 17.34
N ALA A 267 5.32 2.92 17.34
CA ALA A 267 6.13 3.45 16.24
C ALA A 267 5.94 2.55 15.00
N THR A 268 5.72 3.15 13.84
CA THR A 268 5.38 2.38 12.62
C THR A 268 6.46 2.44 11.55
N LYS A 269 7.64 2.95 11.88
CA LYS A 269 8.72 3.11 10.91
C LYS A 269 9.14 1.77 10.28
N ASN A 270 9.24 0.73 11.10
CA ASN A 270 9.76 -0.59 10.73
C ASN A 270 8.65 -1.62 10.50
N THR A 271 7.38 -1.23 10.67
CA THR A 271 6.23 -2.09 10.38
C THR A 271 5.93 -2.11 8.89
N ILE A 272 5.22 -3.13 8.41
CA ILE A 272 4.72 -3.11 7.03
C ILE A 272 3.53 -2.15 6.89
N SER A 273 2.67 -2.11 7.90
CA SER A 273 1.54 -1.17 7.93
C SER A 273 1.93 0.07 8.71
N ARG A 274 2.14 1.19 8.01
CA ARG A 274 2.76 2.42 8.53
C ARG A 274 1.76 3.56 8.67
N THR A 275 2.12 4.64 9.36
CA THR A 275 1.33 5.88 9.39
C THR A 275 1.14 6.48 7.99
N THR A 276 2.00 6.12 7.04
CA THR A 276 1.93 6.54 5.63
C THR A 276 1.24 5.53 4.72
N THR A 277 0.76 4.39 5.22
CA THR A 277 -0.02 3.43 4.42
C THR A 277 -1.38 4.03 4.10
N VAL A 278 -1.74 4.04 2.81
CA VAL A 278 -2.95 4.70 2.29
C VAL A 278 -3.90 3.75 1.56
N SER A 279 -3.40 2.57 1.19
CA SER A 279 -4.21 1.46 0.69
C SER A 279 -3.39 0.18 0.71
N ALA A 280 -4.08 -0.95 0.64
CA ALA A 280 -3.48 -2.24 0.33
C ALA A 280 -4.41 -3.06 -0.56
N ALA A 281 -3.85 -4.02 -1.27
CA ALA A 281 -4.64 -5.04 -1.92
C ALA A 281 -3.96 -6.40 -1.86
N VAL A 282 -4.79 -7.44 -1.79
CA VAL A 282 -4.39 -8.83 -2.00
C VAL A 282 -5.19 -9.37 -3.17
N PHE A 283 -4.51 -9.76 -4.23
CA PHE A 283 -5.11 -10.42 -5.38
C PHE A 283 -5.06 -11.92 -5.15
N HIS A 284 -6.21 -12.55 -5.22
CA HIS A 284 -6.33 -14.00 -5.23
C HIS A 284 -6.67 -14.43 -6.65
N GLY A 285 -5.67 -14.98 -7.34
CA GLY A 285 -5.77 -15.46 -8.70
C GLY A 285 -6.74 -16.61 -8.87
N VAL A 286 -6.58 -17.33 -9.98
CA VAL A 286 -7.32 -18.54 -10.31
C VAL A 286 -6.34 -19.64 -10.72
N ARG A 287 -6.75 -20.90 -10.65
CA ARG A 287 -5.94 -22.00 -11.19
C ARG A 287 -5.91 -21.94 -12.71
N PRO A 288 -4.86 -22.46 -13.37
CA PRO A 288 -4.89 -22.68 -14.81
C PRO A 288 -6.14 -23.46 -15.22
N GLY A 289 -6.90 -22.90 -16.16
CA GLY A 289 -8.16 -23.47 -16.65
C GLY A 289 -9.42 -23.05 -15.91
N GLU A 290 -9.32 -22.36 -14.78
CA GLU A 290 -10.47 -21.69 -14.15
C GLU A 290 -10.84 -20.40 -14.89
N ASP A 291 -12.09 -19.96 -14.72
CA ASP A 291 -12.60 -18.72 -15.31
C ASP A 291 -11.86 -17.50 -14.72
N PRO A 292 -11.14 -16.70 -15.53
CA PRO A 292 -10.38 -15.54 -15.04
C PRO A 292 -11.24 -14.46 -14.40
N ARG A 293 -12.55 -14.44 -14.67
CA ARG A 293 -13.50 -13.53 -14.01
C ARG A 293 -13.63 -13.79 -12.51
N LEU A 294 -13.13 -14.93 -12.03
CA LEU A 294 -13.09 -15.28 -10.61
C LEU A 294 -11.86 -14.74 -9.88
N THR A 295 -10.90 -14.12 -10.58
CA THR A 295 -9.79 -13.42 -9.92
C THR A 295 -10.36 -12.32 -9.03
N THR A 296 -9.95 -12.32 -7.77
CA THR A 296 -10.50 -11.44 -6.73
C THR A 296 -9.44 -10.45 -6.30
N MET A 297 -9.76 -9.16 -6.36
CA MET A 297 -8.97 -8.11 -5.72
C MET A 297 -9.61 -7.78 -4.38
N TRP A 298 -8.96 -8.15 -3.29
CA TRP A 298 -9.36 -7.74 -1.95
C TRP A 298 -8.81 -6.36 -1.67
N THR A 299 -9.65 -5.35 -1.78
CA THR A 299 -9.24 -3.94 -1.67
C THR A 299 -9.40 -3.42 -0.25
N MET A 300 -8.36 -2.79 0.28
CA MET A 300 -8.38 -2.00 1.51
C MET A 300 -8.05 -0.55 1.14
N LEU A 301 -9.04 0.34 1.17
CA LEU A 301 -8.81 1.78 1.05
C LEU A 301 -8.53 2.36 2.44
N GLY A 302 -7.49 3.19 2.55
CA GLY A 302 -6.94 3.63 3.82
C GLY A 302 -5.90 2.66 4.38
N ASP A 303 -5.41 2.98 5.58
CA ASP A 303 -4.46 2.13 6.30
C ASP A 303 -5.14 0.79 6.70
N PRO A 304 -4.58 -0.37 6.33
CA PRO A 304 -5.12 -1.70 6.65
C PRO A 304 -5.49 -1.92 8.12
N LYS A 305 -4.82 -1.24 9.06
CA LYS A 305 -5.09 -1.34 10.50
C LYS A 305 -6.43 -0.71 10.91
N PHE A 306 -6.96 0.19 10.08
CA PHE A 306 -8.16 0.99 10.33
C PHE A 306 -9.26 0.75 9.29
N THR A 307 -9.13 -0.26 8.43
CA THR A 307 -10.07 -0.53 7.34
C THR A 307 -10.30 -2.03 7.15
N ILE A 308 -11.28 -2.35 6.31
CA ILE A 308 -11.70 -3.71 5.98
C ILE A 308 -11.45 -4.02 4.50
N ALA A 309 -11.13 -5.27 4.20
CA ALA A 309 -10.92 -5.76 2.85
C ALA A 309 -12.26 -6.09 2.17
N VAL A 310 -12.49 -5.48 1.00
CA VAL A 310 -13.68 -5.71 0.18
C VAL A 310 -13.33 -6.57 -1.04
N PRO A 311 -13.99 -7.74 -1.24
CA PRO A 311 -13.75 -8.58 -2.42
C PRO A 311 -14.32 -7.92 -3.68
N SER A 312 -13.44 -7.63 -4.63
CA SER A 312 -13.78 -6.94 -5.88
C SER A 312 -13.47 -7.80 -7.09
N PHE A 313 -14.37 -7.78 -8.07
CA PHE A 313 -14.27 -8.57 -9.30
C PHE A 313 -14.47 -7.64 -10.50
N VAL A 314 -13.65 -7.77 -11.54
CA VAL A 314 -13.75 -6.89 -12.73
C VAL A 314 -15.15 -6.94 -13.35
N VAL A 315 -15.77 -8.13 -13.39
CA VAL A 315 -17.11 -8.34 -13.94
C VAL A 315 -18.22 -7.70 -13.10
N ALA A 316 -17.93 -7.36 -11.84
CA ALA A 316 -18.88 -6.68 -10.96
C ALA A 316 -18.89 -5.16 -11.16
N GLY A 317 -17.81 -4.59 -11.70
CA GLY A 317 -17.57 -3.14 -11.71
C GLY A 317 -16.98 -2.66 -10.39
N VAL A 318 -17.19 -1.39 -10.06
CA VAL A 318 -16.77 -0.79 -8.78
C VAL A 318 -18.01 -0.36 -8.00
N ALA A 319 -18.12 -0.79 -6.75
CA ALA A 319 -19.17 -0.36 -5.82
C ALA A 319 -18.99 1.11 -5.41
N ASP A 320 -20.10 1.81 -5.20
CA ASP A 320 -20.14 3.25 -4.84
C ASP A 320 -19.30 3.55 -3.59
N ASP A 321 -19.31 2.67 -2.58
CA ASP A 321 -18.57 2.83 -1.32
C ASP A 321 -17.03 2.87 -1.50
N LEU A 322 -16.54 2.49 -2.70
CA LEU A 322 -15.12 2.42 -3.06
C LEU A 322 -14.69 3.50 -4.06
N THR A 323 -15.61 4.33 -4.59
CA THR A 323 -15.31 5.31 -5.66
C THR A 323 -15.91 6.70 -5.40
N ASP A 324 -15.07 7.72 -5.36
CA ASP A 324 -15.43 9.15 -5.44
C ASP A 324 -14.15 9.91 -5.83
N GLU A 325 -14.26 10.96 -6.65
CA GLU A 325 -13.10 11.75 -7.09
C GLU A 325 -12.35 12.43 -5.93
N ARG A 326 -12.96 12.49 -4.74
CA ARG A 326 -12.37 12.98 -3.48
C ARG A 326 -11.87 11.85 -2.57
N GLY A 327 -12.15 10.60 -2.89
CA GLY A 327 -11.74 9.41 -2.16
C GLY A 327 -12.91 8.48 -1.83
N GLY A 328 -12.72 7.17 -2.02
CA GLY A 328 -13.77 6.19 -1.72
C GLY A 328 -14.17 6.26 -0.24
N GLU A 329 -15.48 6.23 0.03
CA GLU A 329 -16.04 6.56 1.35
C GLU A 329 -15.49 5.68 2.49
N ILE A 330 -15.30 4.38 2.23
CA ILE A 330 -14.64 3.46 3.17
C ILE A 330 -13.23 3.94 3.53
N GLY A 331 -12.48 4.41 2.53
CA GLY A 331 -11.12 4.95 2.71
C GLY A 331 -11.10 6.24 3.51
N GLU A 332 -12.06 7.14 3.29
CA GLU A 332 -12.15 8.41 4.02
C GLU A 332 -12.46 8.20 5.51
N ILE A 333 -13.27 7.19 5.84
CA ILE A 333 -13.47 6.77 7.23
C ILE A 333 -12.16 6.26 7.83
N ALA A 334 -11.46 5.36 7.13
CA ALA A 334 -10.19 4.80 7.61
C ALA A 334 -9.12 5.89 7.83
N ILE A 335 -9.04 6.88 6.92
CA ILE A 335 -8.17 8.05 7.07
C ILE A 335 -8.52 8.82 8.35
N THR A 336 -9.81 9.06 8.60
CA THR A 336 -10.26 9.78 9.80
C THR A 336 -9.86 9.04 11.09
N LEU A 337 -10.11 7.74 11.17
CA LEU A 337 -9.74 6.89 12.30
C LEU A 337 -8.23 6.89 12.54
N ARG A 338 -7.44 6.82 11.45
CA ARG A 338 -5.98 6.92 11.51
C ARG A 338 -5.53 8.28 12.02
N GLU A 339 -6.02 9.39 11.46
CA GLU A 339 -5.61 10.74 11.87
C GLU A 339 -5.89 11.01 13.35
N TRP A 340 -7.02 10.50 13.89
CA TRP A 340 -7.31 10.61 15.32
C TRP A 340 -6.42 9.75 16.21
N SER A 341 -5.74 8.78 15.61
CA SER A 341 -4.80 7.89 16.29
C SER A 341 -3.35 8.36 16.12
N LEU A 342 -3.03 9.33 15.26
CA LEU A 342 -1.64 9.77 15.07
C LEU A 342 -1.07 10.48 16.30
N THR A 343 0.21 10.24 16.57
CA THR A 343 0.98 11.11 17.46
C THR A 343 1.20 12.49 16.83
N PRO A 344 1.45 13.56 17.62
CA PRO A 344 1.66 14.91 17.07
C PRO A 344 2.78 15.01 16.03
N ASP A 345 3.83 14.18 16.16
CA ASP A 345 4.95 14.09 15.21
C ASP A 345 4.63 13.24 13.97
N LYS A 346 3.49 12.52 13.94
CA LYS A 346 3.04 11.59 12.90
C LYS A 346 3.95 10.38 12.65
N GLU A 347 4.91 10.12 13.54
CA GLU A 347 5.84 8.98 13.44
C GLU A 347 5.29 7.70 14.12
N ALA A 348 4.22 7.83 14.89
CA ALA A 348 3.59 6.75 15.63
C ALA A 348 2.05 6.89 15.67
N ILE A 349 1.40 5.87 16.21
CA ILE A 349 -0.03 5.89 16.55
C ILE A 349 -0.25 5.59 18.03
N TYR A 350 -1.32 6.14 18.60
CA TYR A 350 -1.97 5.67 19.80
C TYR A 350 -2.87 4.48 19.47
N SER A 351 -2.73 3.37 20.20
CA SER A 351 -3.40 2.11 19.85
C SER A 351 -4.82 1.98 20.41
N ASP A 352 -5.34 2.96 21.14
CA ASP A 352 -6.56 2.83 21.96
C ASP A 352 -7.79 2.39 21.16
N LEU A 353 -7.91 2.83 19.90
CA LEU A 353 -9.05 2.49 19.04
C LEU A 353 -8.90 1.11 18.38
N LEU A 354 -7.68 0.62 18.20
CA LEU A 354 -7.41 -0.57 17.38
C LEU A 354 -8.12 -1.84 17.90
N PRO A 355 -8.09 -2.18 19.21
CA PRO A 355 -8.76 -3.40 19.69
C PRO A 355 -10.26 -3.44 19.39
N GLY A 356 -10.96 -2.30 19.51
CA GLY A 356 -12.39 -2.20 19.20
C GLY A 356 -12.64 -2.37 17.70
N ILE A 357 -11.93 -1.60 16.88
CA ILE A 357 -11.98 -1.69 15.42
C ILE A 357 -11.72 -3.12 14.94
N TRP A 358 -10.70 -3.77 15.51
CA TRP A 358 -10.33 -5.12 15.11
C TRP A 358 -11.36 -6.16 15.52
N SER A 359 -11.88 -6.09 16.75
CA SER A 359 -12.94 -6.99 17.22
C SER A 359 -14.14 -6.99 16.27
N ASP A 360 -14.55 -5.81 15.82
CA ASP A 360 -15.75 -5.65 15.01
C ASP A 360 -15.51 -5.93 13.52
N LEU A 361 -14.43 -5.37 12.96
CA LEU A 361 -14.13 -5.54 11.54
C LEU A 361 -13.66 -6.96 11.21
N TRP A 362 -12.91 -7.64 12.08
CA TRP A 362 -12.37 -8.97 11.77
C TRP A 362 -13.48 -10.01 11.68
N ALA A 363 -14.45 -10.00 12.60
CA ALA A 363 -15.59 -10.90 12.54
C ALA A 363 -16.45 -10.72 11.26
N LEU A 364 -16.53 -9.51 10.72
CA LEU A 364 -17.14 -9.29 9.40
C LEU A 364 -16.23 -9.77 8.27
N GLU A 365 -14.95 -9.41 8.29
CA GLU A 365 -13.98 -9.76 7.25
C GLU A 365 -13.85 -11.28 7.08
N ASP A 366 -13.82 -12.04 8.17
CA ASP A 366 -13.76 -13.51 8.16
C ASP A 366 -15.03 -14.12 7.52
N ARG A 367 -16.20 -13.51 7.74
CA ARG A 367 -17.45 -13.89 7.07
C ARG A 367 -17.44 -13.55 5.59
N LEU A 368 -16.92 -12.37 5.21
CA LEU A 368 -16.76 -11.98 3.81
C LEU A 368 -15.79 -12.92 3.09
N LEU A 369 -14.66 -13.24 3.71
CA LEU A 369 -13.69 -14.24 3.24
C LEU A 369 -14.34 -15.60 3.03
N THR A 370 -14.95 -16.16 4.06
CA THR A 370 -15.61 -17.47 4.00
C THR A 370 -16.68 -17.51 2.91
N THR A 371 -17.53 -16.48 2.82
CA THR A 371 -18.61 -16.40 1.84
C THR A 371 -18.06 -16.31 0.42
N THR A 372 -17.04 -15.47 0.22
CA THR A 372 -16.41 -15.27 -1.09
C THR A 372 -15.68 -16.52 -1.56
N LEU A 373 -14.89 -17.15 -0.70
CA LEU A 373 -14.14 -18.36 -1.05
C LEU A 373 -15.08 -19.54 -1.33
N ARG A 374 -16.16 -19.72 -0.57
CA ARG A 374 -17.20 -20.72 -0.86
C ARG A 374 -17.90 -20.45 -2.19
N ALA A 375 -18.22 -19.20 -2.49
CA ALA A 375 -18.83 -18.82 -3.76
C ALA A 375 -17.88 -19.10 -4.93
N LYS A 376 -16.61 -18.68 -4.83
CA LYS A 376 -15.57 -18.98 -5.82
C LYS A 376 -15.40 -20.48 -6.05
N GLN A 377 -15.35 -21.27 -4.98
CA GLN A 377 -15.21 -22.72 -5.10
C GLN A 377 -16.38 -23.32 -5.87
N ARG A 378 -17.62 -22.94 -5.54
CA ARG A 378 -18.82 -23.39 -6.29
C ARG A 378 -18.79 -22.92 -7.75
N TRP A 379 -18.43 -21.67 -8.00
CA TRP A 379 -18.35 -21.10 -9.34
C TRP A 379 -17.26 -21.77 -10.20
N SER A 380 -16.14 -22.17 -9.60
CA SER A 380 -15.06 -22.88 -10.30
C SER A 380 -15.45 -24.29 -10.77
N GLN A 381 -16.45 -24.91 -10.12
CA GLN A 381 -16.96 -26.23 -10.45
C GLN A 381 -18.14 -26.20 -11.43
N GLY A 382 -18.60 -25.00 -11.83
CA GLY A 382 -19.79 -24.83 -12.64
C GLY A 382 -19.79 -23.52 -13.42
N LYS A 383 -20.97 -22.93 -13.64
CA LYS A 383 -21.07 -21.59 -14.21
C LYS A 383 -21.06 -20.56 -13.09
N ALA A 384 -20.27 -19.50 -13.26
CA ALA A 384 -20.29 -18.33 -12.39
C ALA A 384 -21.30 -17.30 -12.95
N PRO A 385 -22.51 -17.15 -12.37
CA PRO A 385 -23.47 -16.20 -12.90
C PRO A 385 -22.99 -14.78 -12.57
N VAL A 386 -22.83 -13.94 -13.59
CA VAL A 386 -22.37 -12.55 -13.43
C VAL A 386 -23.20 -11.77 -12.40
N GLN A 387 -24.52 -12.01 -12.38
CA GLN A 387 -25.42 -11.39 -11.41
C GLN A 387 -25.13 -11.80 -9.97
N GLU A 388 -24.67 -13.04 -9.76
CA GLU A 388 -24.31 -13.53 -8.44
C GLU A 388 -22.99 -12.93 -7.96
N ILE A 389 -22.01 -12.80 -8.86
CA ILE A 389 -20.73 -12.13 -8.57
C ILE A 389 -20.99 -10.66 -8.22
N LYS A 390 -21.81 -9.96 -9.03
CA LYS A 390 -22.23 -8.57 -8.78
C LYS A 390 -22.90 -8.41 -7.44
N LYS A 391 -23.86 -9.30 -7.13
CA LYS A 391 -24.57 -9.29 -5.86
C LYS A 391 -23.60 -9.47 -4.68
N LEU A 392 -22.72 -10.47 -4.74
CA LEU A 392 -21.73 -10.72 -3.69
C LEU A 392 -20.80 -9.51 -3.48
N HIS A 393 -20.29 -8.91 -4.56
CA HIS A 393 -19.45 -7.72 -4.49
C HIS A 393 -20.16 -6.54 -3.82
N ASN A 394 -21.37 -6.20 -4.28
CA ASN A 394 -22.12 -5.05 -3.76
C ASN A 394 -22.58 -5.27 -2.32
N GLU A 395 -23.03 -6.48 -1.96
CA GLU A 395 -23.40 -6.79 -0.58
C GLU A 395 -22.20 -6.74 0.37
N ALA A 396 -21.01 -7.18 -0.10
CA ALA A 396 -19.79 -7.07 0.68
C ALA A 396 -19.35 -5.62 0.89
N ALA A 397 -19.42 -4.78 -0.16
CA ALA A 397 -19.11 -3.35 -0.06
C ALA A 397 -20.06 -2.60 0.89
N GLN A 398 -21.37 -2.85 0.78
CA GLN A 398 -22.37 -2.26 1.69
C GLN A 398 -22.19 -2.71 3.14
N ALA A 399 -21.89 -3.99 3.36
CA ALA A 399 -21.61 -4.51 4.70
C ALA A 399 -20.35 -3.88 5.30
N ALA A 400 -19.30 -3.74 4.50
CA ALA A 400 -18.07 -3.05 4.87
C ALA A 400 -18.33 -1.58 5.23
N MET A 401 -19.06 -0.84 4.39
CA MET A 401 -19.37 0.56 4.64
C MET A 401 -20.19 0.75 5.92
N LYS A 402 -21.16 -0.13 6.17
CA LYS A 402 -21.94 -0.12 7.42
C LYS A 402 -21.06 -0.34 8.64
N ALA A 403 -20.13 -1.30 8.60
CA ALA A 403 -19.21 -1.56 9.70
C ALA A 403 -18.25 -0.39 9.92
N MET A 404 -17.65 0.14 8.85
CA MET A 404 -16.78 1.31 8.93
C MET A 404 -17.50 2.53 9.51
N SER A 405 -18.75 2.77 9.11
CA SER A 405 -19.57 3.85 9.66
C SER A 405 -19.84 3.67 11.16
N LYS A 406 -20.02 2.43 11.62
CA LYS A 406 -20.14 2.09 13.04
C LYS A 406 -18.86 2.44 13.79
N GLU A 407 -17.69 2.02 13.28
CA GLU A 407 -16.39 2.34 13.89
C GLU A 407 -16.18 3.85 14.04
N LEU A 408 -16.53 4.64 13.03
CA LEU A 408 -16.43 6.08 13.10
C LEU A 408 -17.34 6.68 14.18
N GLN A 409 -18.56 6.16 14.35
CA GLN A 409 -19.49 6.60 15.39
C GLN A 409 -19.00 6.25 16.79
N GLU A 410 -18.43 5.05 16.97
CA GLU A 410 -17.88 4.60 18.24
C GLU A 410 -16.63 5.41 18.61
N ALA A 411 -15.71 5.62 17.66
CA ALA A 411 -14.55 6.49 17.84
C ALA A 411 -14.95 7.93 18.22
N LYS A 412 -16.00 8.49 17.59
CA LYS A 412 -16.56 9.80 17.97
C LYS A 412 -17.07 9.81 19.41
N THR A 413 -17.81 8.78 19.81
CA THR A 413 -18.33 8.66 21.18
C THR A 413 -17.20 8.60 22.20
N ILE A 414 -16.16 7.80 21.92
CA ILE A 414 -14.96 7.69 22.76
C ILE A 414 -14.23 9.03 22.86
N ALA A 415 -14.07 9.74 21.74
CA ALA A 415 -13.41 11.04 21.71
C ALA A 415 -14.18 12.10 22.53
N LEU A 416 -15.51 12.13 22.43
CA LEU A 416 -16.38 13.06 23.17
C LEU A 416 -16.44 12.77 24.67
N ALA A 417 -16.17 11.52 25.08
CA ALA A 417 -16.13 11.13 26.49
C ALA A 417 -14.83 11.55 27.20
N LYS A 418 -13.77 11.93 26.46
CA LYS A 418 -12.51 12.41 27.05
C LYS A 418 -12.72 13.82 27.65
N PRO A 419 -12.19 14.12 28.85
CA PRO A 419 -12.29 15.45 29.44
C PRO A 419 -11.74 16.52 28.49
N ALA A 420 -12.45 17.64 28.33
CA ALA A 420 -11.96 18.75 27.55
C ALA A 420 -10.61 19.23 28.12
N PRO A 421 -9.63 19.57 27.26
CA PRO A 421 -8.39 20.17 27.73
C PRO A 421 -8.69 21.44 28.53
N LYS A 422 -7.90 21.70 29.58
CA LYS A 422 -8.04 22.94 30.35
C LYS A 422 -7.97 24.14 29.39
N PRO A 423 -8.84 25.15 29.55
CA PRO A 423 -8.77 26.37 28.76
C PRO A 423 -7.35 26.96 28.82
N PRO A 424 -6.84 27.54 27.72
CA PRO A 424 -5.57 28.26 27.77
C PRO A 424 -5.67 29.37 28.82
N VAL A 425 -4.68 29.42 29.71
CA VAL A 425 -4.55 30.51 30.67
C VAL A 425 -3.96 31.70 29.92
N PHE A 426 -4.77 32.72 29.68
CA PHE A 426 -4.28 34.00 29.17
C PHE A 426 -3.73 34.81 30.35
N ASN A 427 -2.45 35.19 30.30
CA ASN A 427 -1.89 36.14 31.26
C ASN A 427 -2.29 37.56 30.84
N ASP A 428 -3.08 38.24 31.67
CA ASP A 428 -3.57 39.62 31.44
C ASP A 428 -2.47 40.71 31.49
N SER A 429 -1.19 40.36 31.56
CA SER A 429 -0.10 41.31 31.81
C SER A 429 0.38 42.10 30.58
N SER A 430 -0.28 42.03 29.42
CA SER A 430 0.14 42.75 28.20
C SER A 430 -0.65 44.01 27.85
N PHE A 431 -1.58 44.47 28.71
CA PHE A 431 -2.35 45.71 28.48
C PHE A 431 -2.12 46.80 29.55
N ALA A 432 -0.94 46.83 30.18
CA ALA A 432 -0.52 48.01 30.92
C ALA A 432 -0.07 49.10 29.93
N THR A 433 -1.01 49.97 29.60
CA THR A 433 -0.81 51.23 28.87
C THR A 433 0.38 52.02 29.40
N SER A 434 1.34 52.31 28.53
CA SER A 434 2.34 53.36 28.76
C SER A 434 1.66 54.73 28.70
N SER A 435 1.26 55.25 29.85
CA SER A 435 0.99 56.67 30.04
C SER A 435 2.17 57.29 30.78
N ASN A 436 3.01 58.02 30.05
CA ASN A 436 3.74 59.20 30.51
C ASN A 436 4.09 60.07 29.31
#